data_AF-A0A2V6AVA1-F1
#
_entry.id   AF-A0A2V6AVA1-F1
#
_cell.length_a   1.000
_cell.length_b   1.000
_cell.length_c   1.000
_cell.angle_alpha   90.00
_cell.angle_beta   90.00
_cell.angle_gamma   90.00
#
_symmetry.space_group_name_H-M   'P 1'
#
loop_
_entity.id
_entity.type
_entity.pdbx_description
1 polymer ?
#
loop_
_entity_poly.entity_id
_entity_poly.type
_entity_poly.pdbx_seq_one_letter_code
_entity_poly.pdbx_strand_id
1 'polypeptide(L)'
;MFAIAFTFAMPLCSPLPAAVDDHNPIGVTGAFEGVITTGCAYNVLNHNATRQIDDIVVPGAIGKYGLKMTRYYNSRDPHYSLGGIGPGWRHEYMWANYSDKVDYPNGNTWDTHFTGDWGLGGPLGVSDWLTSWNGLPLFRLADGGSVLFGGVLINGTTSYGLPTAIVDPYGQPTTLTYDTNGQLTKVTEPGGRYLQFNYSTVNGYTMLTGVDAYDGVPGHSRIDWVVYHYTLVSPGGSGQSMNCLTSVDYSDGQHAYYTYTTDNQPDQPNIPCPCTTKILPLVQTCQDVRYKGPMRQICYEYQDQV
;
A
#
# COMPACT_ATOMS: atom_id res chain seq x y z
N MET A 1 16.30 -55.25 -26.01
CA MET A 1 16.43 -53.83 -25.63
C MET A 1 15.03 -53.26 -25.53
N PHE A 2 14.50 -53.12 -24.31
CA PHE A 2 13.22 -52.46 -24.06
C PHE A 2 13.50 -50.97 -23.83
N ALA A 3 12.92 -50.10 -24.65
CA ALA A 3 12.94 -48.66 -24.46
C ALA A 3 11.65 -48.24 -23.74
N ILE A 4 11.80 -47.65 -22.56
CA ILE A 4 10.69 -47.03 -21.81
C ILE A 4 10.63 -45.57 -22.24
N ALA A 5 9.55 -45.18 -22.93
CA ALA A 5 9.24 -43.78 -23.20
C ALA A 5 8.37 -43.25 -22.05
N PHE A 6 8.86 -42.23 -21.34
CA PHE A 6 8.07 -41.45 -20.40
C PHE A 6 7.36 -40.32 -21.16
N THR A 7 6.05 -40.45 -21.34
CA THR A 7 5.17 -39.35 -21.76
C THR A 7 4.78 -38.53 -20.54
N PHE A 8 5.24 -37.28 -20.47
CA PHE A 8 4.75 -36.30 -19.50
C PHE A 8 3.36 -35.82 -19.97
N ALA A 9 2.30 -36.24 -19.28
CA ALA A 9 0.97 -35.68 -19.47
C ALA A 9 0.83 -34.42 -18.60
N MET A 10 0.58 -33.26 -19.22
CA MET A 10 0.11 -32.08 -18.50
C MET A 10 -1.36 -32.29 -18.12
N PRO A 11 -1.79 -32.01 -16.88
CA PRO A 11 -3.21 -32.00 -16.57
C PRO A 11 -3.83 -30.72 -17.13
N LEU A 12 -4.66 -30.86 -18.17
CA LEU A 12 -5.62 -29.85 -18.57
C LEU A 12 -6.67 -29.74 -17.46
N CYS A 13 -6.63 -28.65 -16.68
CA CYS A 13 -7.70 -28.32 -15.76
C CYS A 13 -8.90 -27.82 -16.59
N SER A 14 -10.06 -28.45 -16.43
CA SER A 14 -11.30 -27.99 -17.06
C SER A 14 -11.93 -26.90 -16.17
N PRO A 15 -12.32 -25.73 -16.69
CA PRO A 15 -13.02 -24.75 -15.88
C PRO A 15 -14.46 -25.22 -15.64
N LEU A 16 -14.79 -25.52 -14.40
CA LEU A 16 -16.18 -25.63 -13.95
C LEU A 16 -16.73 -24.20 -13.73
N PRO A 17 -17.95 -23.88 -14.20
CA PRO A 17 -18.58 -22.62 -13.85
C PRO A 17 -18.99 -22.68 -12.38
N ALA A 18 -18.20 -22.07 -11.50
CA ALA A 18 -18.54 -21.96 -10.08
C ALA A 18 -19.47 -20.77 -9.86
N ALA A 19 -20.63 -21.07 -9.29
CA ALA A 19 -21.61 -20.11 -8.80
C ALA A 19 -21.04 -19.27 -7.64
N VAL A 20 -21.60 -18.07 -7.48
CA VAL A 20 -21.37 -17.16 -6.36
C VAL A 20 -21.81 -17.85 -5.06
N ASP A 21 -20.85 -18.40 -4.33
CA ASP A 21 -21.04 -18.96 -2.99
C ASP A 21 -19.99 -18.34 -2.05
N ASP A 22 -20.38 -17.24 -1.39
CA ASP A 22 -19.58 -16.51 -0.39
C ASP A 22 -19.53 -17.26 0.96
N HIS A 23 -19.39 -18.57 0.92
CA HIS A 23 -19.27 -19.42 2.11
C HIS A 23 -17.87 -20.01 2.19
N ASN A 24 -16.96 -19.30 2.86
CA ASN A 24 -15.67 -19.89 3.22
C ASN A 24 -15.68 -20.46 4.65
N PRO A 25 -15.36 -21.75 4.84
CA PRO A 25 -15.16 -22.32 6.17
C PRO A 25 -13.73 -22.08 6.69
N ILE A 26 -13.60 -21.67 7.96
CA ILE A 26 -12.33 -21.66 8.70
C ILE A 26 -12.53 -22.08 10.17
N GLY A 27 -11.57 -22.86 10.70
CA GLY A 27 -11.68 -23.59 11.97
C GLY A 27 -12.44 -24.92 11.85
N VAL A 28 -12.43 -25.77 12.88
CA VAL A 28 -13.20 -27.03 12.90
C VAL A 28 -14.73 -26.83 12.79
N THR A 29 -15.21 -25.58 12.92
CA THR A 29 -16.63 -25.22 12.91
C THR A 29 -17.04 -24.19 11.84
N GLY A 30 -16.13 -23.74 10.96
CA GLY A 30 -16.52 -22.94 9.77
C GLY A 30 -17.10 -21.54 10.06
N ALA A 31 -16.55 -20.79 11.03
CA ALA A 31 -17.00 -19.42 11.26
C ALA A 31 -16.50 -18.47 10.16
N PHE A 32 -17.33 -17.51 9.73
CA PHE A 32 -16.96 -16.52 8.72
C PHE A 32 -15.93 -15.53 9.29
N GLU A 33 -14.76 -15.45 8.65
CA GLU A 33 -13.88 -14.27 8.74
C GLU A 33 -13.88 -13.61 7.37
N GLY A 34 -14.09 -12.29 7.33
CA GLY A 34 -14.07 -11.54 6.08
C GLY A 34 -12.70 -11.52 5.39
N VAL A 35 -11.62 -11.97 6.07
CA VAL A 35 -10.26 -12.02 5.55
C VAL A 35 -9.65 -13.41 5.75
N ILE A 36 -9.33 -14.09 4.65
CA ILE A 36 -8.56 -15.33 4.62
C ILE A 36 -7.09 -14.97 4.78
N THR A 37 -6.38 -15.59 5.72
CA THR A 37 -4.95 -15.33 6.00
C THR A 37 -4.03 -16.49 5.63
N THR A 38 -4.55 -17.61 5.10
CA THR A 38 -3.78 -18.83 4.84
C THR A 38 -2.68 -18.66 3.78
N GLY A 39 -2.84 -17.71 2.84
CA GLY A 39 -1.83 -17.38 1.84
C GLY A 39 -1.35 -15.93 1.93
N CYS A 40 -2.25 -15.02 1.59
CA CYS A 40 -2.13 -13.58 1.84
C CYS A 40 -3.28 -13.13 2.73
N ALA A 41 -3.46 -11.82 2.96
CA ALA A 41 -4.68 -11.30 3.56
C ALA A 41 -5.70 -10.99 2.44
N TYR A 42 -6.48 -11.99 2.05
CA TYR A 42 -7.50 -11.89 1.00
C TYR A 42 -8.88 -11.67 1.61
N ASN A 43 -9.51 -10.56 1.29
CA ASN A 43 -10.87 -10.28 1.72
C ASN A 43 -11.88 -10.85 0.71
N VAL A 44 -12.72 -11.76 1.18
CA VAL A 44 -13.66 -12.51 0.32
C VAL A 44 -14.81 -11.64 -0.18
N LEU A 45 -15.25 -10.65 0.60
CA LEU A 45 -16.41 -9.81 0.25
C LEU A 45 -16.11 -8.82 -0.87
N ASN A 46 -14.89 -8.29 -0.89
CA ASN A 46 -14.49 -7.27 -1.87
C ASN A 46 -13.37 -7.75 -2.80
N HIS A 47 -12.97 -9.02 -2.70
CA HIS A 47 -11.95 -9.65 -3.54
C HIS A 47 -10.62 -8.89 -3.51
N ASN A 48 -10.29 -8.30 -2.36
CA ASN A 48 -9.07 -7.52 -2.19
C ASN A 48 -7.95 -8.37 -1.56
N ALA A 49 -6.82 -8.49 -2.24
CA ALA A 49 -5.62 -9.08 -1.69
C ALA A 49 -4.71 -7.99 -1.11
N THR A 50 -4.31 -8.14 0.15
CA THR A 50 -3.44 -7.19 0.83
C THR A 50 -2.17 -7.82 1.38
N ARG A 51 -1.11 -7.03 1.47
CA ARG A 51 0.14 -7.37 2.17
C ARG A 51 0.64 -6.17 2.96
N GLN A 52 1.35 -6.47 4.04
CA GLN A 52 2.08 -5.50 4.84
C GLN A 52 3.50 -6.01 5.05
N ILE A 53 4.49 -5.18 4.72
CA ILE A 53 5.91 -5.51 4.82
C ILE A 53 6.62 -4.39 5.55
N ASP A 54 7.22 -4.71 6.70
CA ASP A 54 8.07 -3.78 7.43
C ASP A 54 9.46 -3.79 6.76
N ASP A 55 9.73 -2.82 5.91
CA ASP A 55 11.02 -2.66 5.23
C ASP A 55 12.09 -2.11 6.16
N ILE A 56 11.74 -1.30 7.16
CA ILE A 56 12.66 -0.82 8.21
C ILE A 56 11.89 -0.79 9.52
N VAL A 57 12.51 -1.25 10.61
CA VAL A 57 12.03 -1.02 11.98
C VAL A 57 13.16 -0.39 12.77
N VAL A 58 12.99 0.88 13.16
CA VAL A 58 14.05 1.61 13.87
C VAL A 58 14.06 1.20 15.34
N PRO A 59 15.15 0.59 15.84
CA PRO A 59 15.22 0.16 17.23
C PRO A 59 15.24 1.37 18.19
N GLY A 60 14.59 1.21 19.33
CA GLY A 60 14.58 2.21 20.40
C GLY A 60 13.68 3.42 20.14
N ALA A 61 12.93 3.46 19.04
CA ALA A 61 11.93 4.49 18.77
C ALA A 61 10.97 4.65 19.96
N ILE A 62 10.68 5.91 20.33
CA ILE A 62 9.80 6.24 21.44
C ILE A 62 8.40 6.49 20.90
N GLY A 63 7.39 6.13 21.68
CA GLY A 63 5.99 6.20 21.30
C GLY A 63 5.43 4.83 20.90
N LYS A 64 4.13 4.66 21.10
CA LYS A 64 3.38 3.41 20.88
C LYS A 64 3.49 2.92 19.43
N TYR A 65 3.54 3.85 18.47
CA TYR A 65 3.61 3.52 17.04
C TYR A 65 5.03 3.20 16.56
N GLY A 66 6.06 3.55 17.33
CA GLY A 66 7.46 3.41 16.94
C GLY A 66 7.83 4.27 15.72
N LEU A 67 8.92 3.89 15.05
CA LEU A 67 9.37 4.49 13.79
C LEU A 67 9.77 3.36 12.83
N LYS A 68 9.05 3.26 11.72
CA LYS A 68 9.22 2.18 10.74
C LYS A 68 8.89 2.66 9.33
N MET A 69 9.45 1.98 8.34
CA MET A 69 9.03 2.08 6.95
C MET A 69 8.26 0.81 6.63
N THR A 70 6.94 0.93 6.52
CA THR A 70 6.09 -0.19 6.10
C THR A 70 5.55 0.06 4.71
N ARG A 71 5.66 -0.93 3.82
CA ARG A 71 4.95 -0.96 2.55
C ARG A 71 3.66 -1.77 2.67
N TYR A 72 2.63 -1.27 2.01
CA TYR A 72 1.34 -1.92 1.90
C TYR A 72 1.08 -2.25 0.44
N TYR A 73 0.71 -3.50 0.17
CA TYR A 73 0.08 -3.88 -1.08
C TYR A 73 -1.42 -3.96 -0.89
N ASN A 74 -2.18 -3.44 -1.84
CA ASN A 74 -3.63 -3.56 -1.92
C ASN A 74 -4.02 -3.70 -3.39
N SER A 75 -4.55 -4.87 -3.75
CA SER A 75 -4.85 -5.20 -5.15
C SER A 75 -5.99 -4.39 -5.75
N ARG A 76 -6.69 -3.61 -4.93
CA ARG A 76 -7.78 -2.73 -5.34
C ARG A 76 -7.50 -1.26 -5.07
N ASP A 77 -6.27 -0.89 -4.70
CA ASP A 77 -5.91 0.51 -4.49
C ASP A 77 -6.06 1.30 -5.81
N PRO A 78 -7.01 2.23 -5.89
CA PRO A 78 -7.24 3.01 -7.10
C PRO A 78 -6.27 4.20 -7.21
N HIS A 79 -5.50 4.49 -6.16
CA HIS A 79 -4.76 5.74 -6.03
C HIS A 79 -3.30 5.61 -6.47
N TYR A 80 -3.06 5.76 -7.77
CA TYR A 80 -1.73 6.12 -8.28
C TYR A 80 -1.52 7.63 -8.11
N SER A 81 -1.04 8.07 -6.95
CA SER A 81 -0.67 9.47 -6.72
C SER A 81 0.85 9.67 -6.80
N LEU A 82 1.24 10.84 -7.32
CA LEU A 82 2.61 11.23 -7.62
C LEU A 82 3.52 11.07 -6.38
N GLY A 83 4.60 10.29 -6.54
CA GLY A 83 5.55 9.96 -5.46
C GLY A 83 5.34 8.60 -4.80
N GLY A 84 4.37 7.80 -5.26
CA GLY A 84 4.11 6.43 -4.80
C GLY A 84 5.18 5.40 -5.17
N ILE A 85 4.96 4.16 -4.74
CA ILE A 85 5.87 3.01 -4.92
C ILE A 85 5.34 2.07 -6.04
N GLY A 86 4.65 2.65 -7.02
CA GLY A 86 4.03 1.92 -8.14
C GLY A 86 2.60 1.43 -7.88
N PRO A 87 1.94 0.85 -8.89
CA PRO A 87 0.54 0.40 -8.80
C PRO A 87 0.30 -0.59 -7.66
N GLY A 88 -0.74 -0.31 -6.86
CA GLY A 88 -1.13 -1.14 -5.72
C GLY A 88 -0.23 -1.04 -4.48
N TRP A 89 0.85 -0.26 -4.53
CA TRP A 89 1.80 -0.13 -3.44
C TRP A 89 1.77 1.26 -2.80
N ARG A 90 1.61 1.28 -1.47
CA ARG A 90 1.67 2.47 -0.63
C ARG A 90 2.71 2.30 0.47
N HIS A 91 3.05 3.40 1.15
CA HIS A 91 3.86 3.36 2.38
C HIS A 91 3.15 4.02 3.56
N GLU A 92 3.60 3.70 4.77
CA GLU A 92 2.99 4.05 6.07
C GLU A 92 2.71 5.53 6.34
N TYR A 93 3.31 6.42 5.56
CA TYR A 93 3.16 7.86 5.71
C TYR A 93 2.30 8.48 4.59
N MET A 94 1.72 7.65 3.70
CA MET A 94 0.79 8.07 2.65
C MET A 94 -0.65 8.20 3.18
N TRP A 95 -0.83 8.98 4.24
CA TRP A 95 -2.15 9.48 4.60
C TRP A 95 -2.55 10.61 3.66
N ALA A 96 -3.82 10.74 3.32
CA ALA A 96 -4.32 11.90 2.61
C ALA A 96 -5.68 12.34 3.14
N ASN A 97 -5.88 13.66 3.26
CA ASN A 97 -7.15 14.27 3.63
C ASN A 97 -7.74 15.01 2.42
N TYR A 98 -9.01 14.72 2.13
CA TYR A 98 -9.80 15.34 1.05
C TYR A 98 -10.96 16.19 1.59
N SER A 99 -10.96 16.56 2.87
CA SER A 99 -12.00 17.30 3.60
C SER A 99 -13.24 16.47 3.98
N ASP A 100 -13.68 15.57 3.12
CA ASP A 100 -14.83 14.67 3.33
C ASP A 100 -14.40 13.20 3.43
N LYS A 101 -13.14 12.91 3.07
CA LYS A 101 -12.53 11.59 3.09
C LYS A 101 -11.12 11.64 3.65
N VAL A 102 -10.71 10.54 4.28
CA VAL A 102 -9.34 10.30 4.71
C VAL A 102 -8.87 8.96 4.18
N ASP A 103 -7.78 8.99 3.43
CA ASP A 103 -7.10 7.80 2.95
C ASP A 103 -6.09 7.30 3.99
N TYR A 104 -6.17 6.00 4.29
CA TYR A 104 -5.23 5.29 5.12
C TYR A 104 -4.03 4.80 4.29
N PRO A 105 -2.85 4.64 4.92
CA PRO A 105 -1.66 4.10 4.24
C PRO A 105 -1.85 2.70 3.65
N ASN A 106 -2.78 1.90 4.19
CA ASN A 106 -3.07 0.56 3.67
C ASN A 106 -4.01 0.54 2.45
N GLY A 107 -4.43 1.71 1.96
CA GLY A 107 -5.33 1.86 0.82
C GLY A 107 -6.82 1.82 1.15
N ASN A 108 -7.19 1.72 2.44
CA ASN A 108 -8.57 1.96 2.85
C ASN A 108 -8.89 3.47 2.79
N THR A 109 -10.18 3.80 2.70
CA THR A 109 -10.66 5.19 2.78
C THR A 109 -11.78 5.26 3.81
N TRP A 110 -11.65 6.21 4.75
CA TRP A 110 -12.74 6.67 5.59
C TRP A 110 -13.49 7.78 4.84
N ASP A 111 -14.81 7.67 4.71
CA ASP A 111 -15.61 8.60 3.90
C ASP A 111 -16.90 8.98 4.65
N THR A 112 -17.10 10.29 4.80
CA THR A 112 -18.26 10.89 5.51
C THR A 112 -19.60 10.64 4.81
N HIS A 113 -19.59 10.26 3.52
CA HIS A 113 -20.80 10.01 2.75
C HIS A 113 -21.48 8.67 3.08
N PHE A 114 -20.79 7.78 3.80
CA PHE A 114 -21.43 6.60 4.36
C PHE A 114 -22.27 6.98 5.59
N THR A 115 -23.37 6.24 5.79
CA THR A 115 -24.18 6.37 7.01
C THR A 115 -23.54 5.55 8.10
N GLY A 116 -22.90 6.23 9.03
CA GLY A 116 -22.22 5.65 10.18
C GLY A 116 -23.18 5.32 11.30
N ASP A 117 -22.60 4.94 12.44
CA ASP A 117 -23.40 4.55 13.60
C ASP A 117 -24.26 5.73 14.07
N TRP A 118 -25.50 5.46 14.45
CA TRP A 118 -26.49 6.47 14.86
C TRP A 118 -26.81 7.56 13.82
N GLY A 119 -26.52 7.31 12.54
CA GLY A 119 -26.80 8.25 11.44
C GLY A 119 -25.78 9.39 11.31
N LEU A 120 -24.62 9.29 11.97
CA LEU A 120 -23.50 10.21 11.79
C LEU A 120 -22.77 9.91 10.47
N GLY A 121 -22.08 10.89 9.90
CA GLY A 121 -21.26 10.67 8.70
C GLY A 121 -20.04 9.80 9.02
N GLY A 122 -19.79 8.79 8.19
CA GLY A 122 -18.65 7.88 8.30
C GLY A 122 -19.03 6.40 8.09
N PRO A 123 -18.06 5.48 8.00
CA PRO A 123 -18.34 4.05 7.87
C PRO A 123 -18.88 3.44 9.17
N LEU A 124 -19.81 2.48 9.06
CA LEU A 124 -20.32 1.72 10.21
C LEU A 124 -19.21 0.92 10.90
N GLY A 125 -19.23 0.90 12.23
CA GLY A 125 -18.28 0.11 13.04
C GLY A 125 -16.85 0.68 13.09
N VAL A 126 -16.61 1.86 12.52
CA VAL A 126 -15.33 2.56 12.59
C VAL A 126 -15.43 3.69 13.60
N SER A 127 -14.56 3.68 14.61
CA SER A 127 -14.50 4.72 15.65
C SER A 127 -13.51 5.85 15.32
N ASP A 128 -12.86 5.78 14.17
CA ASP A 128 -12.08 6.88 13.62
C ASP A 128 -13.01 7.98 13.08
N TRP A 129 -12.59 9.24 13.18
CA TRP A 129 -13.41 10.34 12.69
C TRP A 129 -12.60 11.60 12.39
N LEU A 130 -13.10 12.40 11.45
CA LEU A 130 -12.49 13.67 11.06
C LEU A 130 -12.96 14.83 11.95
N THR A 131 -12.02 15.65 12.39
CA THR A 131 -12.22 16.85 13.20
C THR A 131 -11.21 17.94 12.83
N SER A 132 -11.06 18.96 13.68
CA SER A 132 -10.03 19.98 13.51
C SER A 132 -9.26 20.27 14.80
N TRP A 133 -8.04 20.78 14.64
CA TRP A 133 -7.19 21.26 15.71
C TRP A 133 -6.48 22.53 15.26
N ASN A 134 -6.67 23.63 16.00
CA ASN A 134 -6.14 24.96 15.64
C ASN A 134 -6.45 25.37 14.18
N GLY A 135 -7.64 25.03 13.69
CA GLY A 135 -8.08 25.34 12.32
C GLY A 135 -7.51 24.41 11.23
N LEU A 136 -6.72 23.39 11.59
CA LEU A 136 -6.21 22.38 10.66
C LEU A 136 -7.02 21.08 10.75
N PRO A 137 -7.17 20.31 9.65
CA PRO A 137 -7.82 19.00 9.71
C PRO A 137 -7.05 18.03 10.61
N LEU A 138 -7.78 17.33 11.46
CA LEU A 138 -7.25 16.30 12.36
C LEU A 138 -8.10 15.05 12.23
N PHE A 139 -7.49 13.90 11.96
CA PHE A 139 -8.17 12.62 11.97
C PHE A 139 -7.89 11.89 13.28
N ARG A 140 -8.94 11.56 14.03
CA ARG A 140 -8.85 10.81 15.29
C ARG A 140 -8.88 9.32 15.01
N LEU A 141 -7.96 8.59 15.63
CA LEU A 141 -7.88 7.14 15.54
C LEU A 141 -8.56 6.50 16.75
N ALA A 142 -9.18 5.35 16.54
CA ALA A 142 -9.95 4.60 17.54
C ALA A 142 -9.12 4.24 18.79
N ASP A 143 -7.81 4.12 18.65
CA ASP A 143 -6.92 3.78 19.76
C ASP A 143 -6.51 4.99 20.62
N GLY A 144 -7.01 6.19 20.30
CA GLY A 144 -6.74 7.46 20.98
C GLY A 144 -5.70 8.34 20.30
N GLY A 145 -5.01 7.85 19.27
CA GLY A 145 -4.06 8.64 18.49
C GLY A 145 -4.74 9.57 17.49
N SER A 146 -3.93 10.26 16.69
CA SER A 146 -4.43 11.15 15.65
C SER A 146 -3.43 11.44 14.55
N VAL A 147 -3.93 11.86 13.39
CA VAL A 147 -3.14 12.34 12.25
C VAL A 147 -3.56 13.78 11.97
N LEU A 148 -2.62 14.71 12.11
CA LEU A 148 -2.80 16.14 11.81
C LEU A 148 -2.39 16.41 10.37
N PHE A 149 -3.23 17.12 9.62
CA PHE A 149 -2.97 17.47 8.23
C PHE A 149 -2.77 18.97 8.04
N GLY A 150 -1.95 19.31 7.05
CA GLY A 150 -1.88 20.65 6.48
C GLY A 150 -0.77 21.55 6.99
N GLY A 151 -0.69 22.73 6.38
CA GLY A 151 0.41 23.67 6.57
C GLY A 151 1.62 23.38 5.67
N VAL A 152 1.47 22.51 4.66
CA VAL A 152 2.55 22.16 3.73
C VAL A 152 2.52 23.08 2.52
N LEU A 153 3.62 23.79 2.23
CA LEU A 153 3.71 24.69 1.09
C LEU A 153 4.18 23.94 -0.16
N ILE A 154 3.29 23.76 -1.13
CA ILE A 154 3.57 23.12 -2.42
C ILE A 154 3.50 24.19 -3.50
N ASN A 155 4.63 24.47 -4.16
CA ASN A 155 4.73 25.49 -5.21
C ASN A 155 4.07 26.85 -4.82
N GLY A 156 4.25 27.27 -3.57
CA GLY A 156 3.66 28.52 -3.04
C GLY A 156 2.20 28.43 -2.61
N THR A 157 1.54 27.28 -2.76
CA THR A 157 0.16 27.04 -2.31
C THR A 157 0.17 26.17 -1.06
N THR A 158 -0.60 26.55 -0.04
CA THR A 158 -0.71 25.73 1.18
C THR A 158 -1.65 24.56 0.94
N SER A 159 -1.15 23.34 1.13
CA SER A 159 -1.92 22.10 1.14
C SER A 159 -2.40 21.78 2.55
N TYR A 160 -3.64 21.29 2.63
CA TYR A 160 -4.29 20.75 3.84
C TYR A 160 -4.54 19.24 3.77
N GLY A 161 -4.00 18.59 2.73
CA GLY A 161 -4.21 17.16 2.47
C GLY A 161 -3.08 16.26 2.95
N LEU A 162 -1.89 16.80 3.25
CA LEU A 162 -0.72 16.02 3.65
C LEU A 162 -0.55 15.99 5.18
N PRO A 163 -0.20 14.84 5.78
CA PRO A 163 -0.02 14.71 7.22
C PRO A 163 1.27 15.41 7.67
N THR A 164 1.20 16.25 8.70
CA THR A 164 2.38 16.92 9.29
C THR A 164 2.76 16.37 10.65
N ALA A 165 1.83 15.70 11.34
CA ALA A 165 2.11 14.96 12.55
C ALA A 165 1.21 13.73 12.69
N ILE A 166 1.78 12.65 13.20
CA ILE A 166 1.05 11.47 13.67
C ILE A 166 1.32 11.40 15.17
N VAL A 167 0.28 11.56 15.98
CA VAL A 167 0.38 11.60 17.45
C VAL A 167 -0.18 10.31 18.00
N ASP A 168 0.61 9.59 18.78
CA ASP A 168 0.16 8.36 19.41
C ASP A 168 -0.84 8.61 20.55
N PRO A 169 -1.49 7.57 21.10
CA PRO A 169 -2.47 7.73 22.18
C PRO A 169 -1.91 8.29 23.49
N TYR A 170 -0.59 8.32 23.65
CA TYR A 170 0.10 8.88 24.81
C TYR A 170 0.58 10.31 24.56
N GLY A 171 0.20 10.90 23.43
CA GLY A 171 0.54 12.28 23.08
C GLY A 171 1.94 12.44 22.50
N GLN A 172 2.63 11.36 22.12
CA GLN A 172 3.97 11.40 21.54
C GLN A 172 3.89 11.67 20.03
N PRO A 173 4.45 12.78 19.52
CA PRO A 173 4.32 13.16 18.12
C PRO A 173 5.47 12.62 17.25
N THR A 174 5.11 11.98 16.15
CA THR A 174 5.98 11.74 15.00
C THR A 174 5.72 12.83 13.95
N THR A 175 6.75 13.59 13.58
CA THR A 175 6.64 14.75 12.68
C THR A 175 7.07 14.40 11.26
N LEU A 176 6.38 14.97 10.27
CA LEU A 176 6.63 14.75 8.85
C LEU A 176 6.95 16.08 8.16
N THR A 177 8.01 16.11 7.36
CA THR A 177 8.41 17.29 6.60
C THR A 177 8.45 17.02 5.11
N TYR A 178 8.17 18.03 4.31
CA TYR A 178 8.04 17.93 2.86
C TYR A 178 8.94 18.94 2.15
N ASP A 179 9.30 18.64 0.92
CA ASP A 179 9.90 19.63 0.01
C ASP A 179 8.83 20.53 -0.65
N THR A 180 9.27 21.46 -1.49
CA THR A 180 8.39 22.39 -2.21
C THR A 180 7.51 21.72 -3.27
N ASN A 181 7.81 20.49 -3.67
CA ASN A 181 7.02 19.70 -4.60
C ASN A 181 5.97 18.83 -3.87
N GLY A 182 5.93 18.88 -2.53
CA GLY A 182 5.04 18.06 -1.71
C GLY A 182 5.53 16.64 -1.49
N GLN A 183 6.82 16.36 -1.74
CA GLN A 183 7.41 15.04 -1.49
C GLN A 183 7.85 14.95 -0.03
N LEU A 184 7.49 13.86 0.64
CA LEU A 184 7.89 13.62 2.03
C LEU A 184 9.41 13.49 2.11
N THR A 185 10.12 14.33 2.84
CA THR A 185 11.58 14.28 2.93
C THR A 185 12.06 13.60 4.20
N LYS A 186 11.37 13.81 5.33
CA LYS A 186 11.82 13.30 6.62
C LYS A 186 10.65 12.97 7.53
N VAL A 187 10.79 11.88 8.27
CA VAL A 187 9.90 11.51 9.37
C VAL A 187 10.73 11.39 10.64
N THR A 188 10.40 12.15 11.68
CA THR A 188 11.15 12.19 12.95
C THR A 188 10.26 11.81 14.11
N GLU A 189 10.66 10.78 14.87
CA GLU A 189 9.95 10.38 16.09
C GLU A 189 10.40 11.22 17.31
N PRO A 190 9.68 11.18 18.45
CA PRO A 190 9.91 12.07 19.58
C PRO A 190 11.33 12.05 20.17
N GLY A 191 12.01 10.90 20.13
CA GLY A 191 13.38 10.74 20.59
C GLY A 191 14.46 11.23 19.63
N GLY A 192 14.08 11.78 18.47
CA GLY A 192 14.99 12.38 17.49
C GLY A 192 15.54 11.42 16.43
N ARG A 193 15.24 10.11 16.50
CA ARG A 193 15.52 9.19 15.39
C ARG A 193 14.63 9.56 14.21
N TYR A 194 15.09 9.24 13.01
CA TYR A 194 14.36 9.63 11.82
C TYR A 194 14.59 8.70 10.63
N LEU A 195 13.63 8.76 9.72
CA LEU A 195 13.71 8.22 8.38
C LEU A 195 13.90 9.37 7.39
N GLN A 196 14.85 9.21 6.47
CA GLN A 196 15.09 10.12 5.36
C GLN A 196 14.59 9.45 4.08
N PHE A 197 13.74 10.16 3.33
CA PHE A 197 13.13 9.66 2.10
C PHE A 197 13.88 10.22 0.90
N ASN A 198 14.24 9.35 -0.03
CA ASN A 198 15.06 9.66 -1.19
C ASN A 198 14.28 9.40 -2.48
N TYR A 199 14.19 10.42 -3.32
CA TYR A 199 13.49 10.34 -4.60
C TYR A 199 14.46 10.49 -5.76
N SER A 200 14.16 9.85 -6.88
CA SER A 200 14.92 10.00 -8.12
C SER A 200 14.01 9.83 -9.33
N THR A 201 14.47 10.33 -10.48
CA THR A 201 13.77 10.14 -11.74
C THR A 201 13.99 8.72 -12.25
N VAL A 202 12.91 7.96 -12.38
CA VAL A 202 12.88 6.62 -12.98
C VAL A 202 11.91 6.63 -14.15
N ASN A 203 12.40 6.33 -15.36
CA ASN A 203 11.62 6.36 -16.60
C ASN A 203 10.85 7.68 -16.81
N GLY A 204 11.45 8.81 -16.43
CA GLY A 204 10.86 10.15 -16.59
C GLY A 204 9.91 10.59 -15.46
N TYR A 205 9.67 9.76 -14.45
CA TYR A 205 8.81 10.07 -13.31
C TYR A 205 9.62 10.13 -12.01
N THR A 206 9.25 11.04 -11.11
CA THR A 206 9.83 11.08 -9.77
C THR A 206 9.26 9.95 -8.92
N MET A 207 10.12 9.03 -8.49
CA MET A 207 9.75 7.85 -7.70
C MET A 207 10.49 7.86 -6.35
N LEU A 208 9.89 7.31 -5.30
CA LEU A 208 10.61 7.00 -4.07
C LEU A 208 11.59 5.85 -4.37
N THR A 209 12.89 6.11 -4.33
CA THR A 209 13.92 5.12 -4.67
C THR A 209 14.64 4.56 -3.46
N GLY A 210 14.47 5.17 -2.28
CA GLY A 210 14.94 4.55 -1.04
C GLY A 210 14.58 5.33 0.21
N VAL A 211 14.79 4.68 1.34
CA VAL A 211 14.63 5.27 2.67
C VAL A 211 15.85 4.87 3.51
N ASP A 212 16.48 5.86 4.15
CA ASP A 212 17.57 5.65 5.11
C ASP A 212 17.06 5.89 6.54
N ALA A 213 17.50 5.08 7.49
CA ALA A 213 17.19 5.25 8.91
C ALA A 213 18.40 5.76 9.70
N TYR A 214 18.15 6.64 10.67
CA TYR A 214 19.17 7.25 11.52
C TYR A 214 18.80 7.17 12.99
N ASP A 215 19.83 7.08 13.84
CA ASP A 215 19.68 7.01 15.29
C ASP A 215 19.43 8.39 15.96
N GLY A 216 19.48 9.47 15.19
CA GLY A 216 19.28 10.85 15.65
C GLY A 216 20.55 11.52 16.21
N VAL A 217 21.69 10.84 16.23
CA VAL A 217 22.95 11.41 16.73
C VAL A 217 23.70 12.11 15.57
N PRO A 218 24.04 13.40 15.69
CA PRO A 218 24.74 14.12 14.63
C PRO A 218 26.08 13.47 14.25
N GLY A 219 26.28 13.25 12.95
CA GLY A 219 27.51 12.65 12.42
C GLY A 219 27.53 11.12 12.42
N HIS A 220 26.55 10.45 13.00
CA HIS A 220 26.41 9.01 12.86
C HIS A 220 25.97 8.64 11.43
N SER A 221 26.45 7.48 10.98
CA SER A 221 26.01 6.88 9.72
C SER A 221 24.58 6.38 9.85
N ARG A 222 23.92 6.17 8.71
CA ARG A 222 22.63 5.47 8.70
C ARG A 222 22.76 4.10 9.36
N ILE A 223 21.72 3.69 10.07
CA ILE A 223 21.66 2.43 10.83
C ILE A 223 20.91 1.31 10.10
N ASP A 224 20.08 1.67 9.12
CA ASP A 224 19.36 0.76 8.24
C ASP A 224 19.02 1.52 6.93
N TRP A 225 18.71 0.79 5.87
CA TRP A 225 18.26 1.36 4.60
C TRP A 225 17.51 0.34 3.74
N VAL A 226 16.67 0.87 2.86
CA VAL A 226 15.97 0.12 1.82
C VAL A 226 16.02 0.87 0.49
N VAL A 227 16.18 0.15 -0.62
CA VAL A 227 16.19 0.69 -1.99
C VAL A 227 15.10 0.02 -2.82
N TYR A 228 14.39 0.81 -3.64
CA TYR A 228 13.27 0.38 -4.46
C TYR A 228 13.60 0.49 -5.95
N HIS A 229 13.33 -0.58 -6.70
CA HIS A 229 13.61 -0.67 -8.13
C HIS A 229 12.32 -0.84 -8.93
N TYR A 230 12.26 -0.17 -10.09
CA TYR A 230 11.06 -0.13 -10.90
C TYR A 230 11.34 -0.46 -12.36
N THR A 231 10.36 -1.10 -13.01
CA THR A 231 10.34 -1.25 -14.47
C THR A 231 9.00 -0.79 -15.03
N LEU A 232 8.99 -0.34 -16.29
CA LEU A 232 7.75 -0.04 -16.99
C LEU A 232 7.03 -1.34 -17.34
N VAL A 233 5.78 -1.46 -16.90
CA VAL A 233 4.88 -2.56 -17.25
C VAL A 233 3.63 -1.99 -17.90
N SER A 234 3.22 -2.59 -19.02
CA SER A 234 1.96 -2.22 -19.68
C SER A 234 0.77 -2.77 -18.90
N PRO A 235 -0.29 -1.97 -18.67
CA PRO A 235 -1.54 -2.48 -18.11
C PRO A 235 -2.30 -3.38 -19.11
N GLY A 236 -1.83 -3.52 -20.35
CA GLY A 236 -2.60 -4.09 -21.46
C GLY A 236 -3.47 -3.03 -22.14
N GLY A 237 -4.15 -3.43 -23.22
CA GLY A 237 -4.95 -2.49 -24.02
C GLY A 237 -4.11 -1.35 -24.59
N SER A 238 -4.69 -0.14 -24.64
CA SER A 238 -4.03 1.11 -25.06
C SER A 238 -3.51 1.96 -23.88
N GLY A 239 -3.47 1.41 -22.66
CA GLY A 239 -3.12 2.13 -21.45
C GLY A 239 -1.62 2.43 -21.38
N GLN A 240 -1.27 3.53 -20.70
CA GLN A 240 0.13 3.92 -20.55
C GLN A 240 0.87 2.94 -19.62
N SER A 241 2.10 2.55 -19.99
CA SER A 241 2.95 1.77 -19.10
C SER A 241 3.27 2.53 -17.80
N MET A 242 3.30 1.79 -16.69
CA MET A 242 3.47 2.32 -15.34
C MET A 242 4.76 1.79 -14.70
N ASN A 243 5.43 2.62 -13.90
CA ASN A 243 6.57 2.19 -13.09
C ASN A 243 6.09 1.26 -11.97
N CYS A 244 6.36 -0.02 -12.12
CA CYS A 244 5.97 -1.06 -11.19
C CYS A 244 7.17 -1.49 -10.34
N LEU A 245 6.99 -1.59 -9.01
CA LEU A 245 8.04 -2.01 -8.08
C LEU A 245 8.40 -3.48 -8.34
N THR A 246 9.58 -3.77 -8.85
CA THR A 246 9.99 -5.14 -9.23
C THR A 246 10.99 -5.76 -8.29
N SER A 247 11.78 -4.96 -7.57
CA SER A 247 12.62 -5.47 -6.50
C SER A 247 12.87 -4.45 -5.40
N VAL A 248 13.25 -4.97 -4.24
CA VAL A 248 13.62 -4.21 -3.05
C VAL A 248 14.92 -4.77 -2.52
N ASP A 249 15.89 -3.91 -2.28
CA ASP A 249 17.16 -4.28 -1.67
C ASP A 249 17.21 -3.78 -0.24
N TYR A 250 17.62 -4.65 0.67
CA TYR A 250 17.72 -4.36 2.08
C TYR A 250 19.18 -4.25 2.55
N SER A 251 19.40 -3.51 3.63
CA SER A 251 20.72 -3.30 4.22
C SER A 251 21.48 -4.57 4.66
N ASP A 252 20.75 -5.65 4.91
CA ASP A 252 21.26 -6.97 5.30
C ASP A 252 21.63 -7.85 4.09
N GLY A 253 21.52 -7.33 2.86
CA GLY A 253 21.79 -8.05 1.62
C GLY A 253 20.68 -9.01 1.18
N GLN A 254 19.53 -9.00 1.86
CA GLN A 254 18.34 -9.70 1.39
C GLN A 254 17.60 -8.87 0.34
N HIS A 255 16.72 -9.55 -0.41
CA HIS A 255 15.94 -8.93 -1.48
C HIS A 255 14.48 -9.41 -1.50
N ALA A 256 13.61 -8.56 -2.02
CA ALA A 256 12.27 -8.94 -2.46
C ALA A 256 12.14 -8.79 -3.99
N TYR A 257 11.27 -9.60 -4.58
CA TYR A 257 10.98 -9.58 -6.02
C TYR A 257 9.48 -9.62 -6.27
N TYR A 258 9.04 -8.87 -7.28
CA TYR A 258 7.64 -8.85 -7.72
C TYR A 258 7.56 -8.89 -9.24
N THR A 259 6.59 -9.63 -9.75
CA THR A 259 6.20 -9.59 -11.16
C THR A 259 4.79 -9.05 -11.31
N TYR A 260 4.43 -8.62 -12.51
CA TYR A 260 3.16 -7.99 -12.80
C TYR A 260 2.50 -8.66 -13.99
N THR A 261 1.17 -8.62 -13.99
CA THR A 261 0.30 -8.96 -15.12
C THR A 261 -0.45 -7.71 -15.56
N THR A 262 -1.10 -7.80 -16.72
CA THR A 262 -2.00 -6.76 -17.20
C THR A 262 -3.16 -6.54 -16.23
N ASP A 263 -3.75 -5.34 -16.30
CA ASP A 263 -4.98 -4.99 -15.60
C ASP A 263 -6.10 -5.97 -15.99
N ASN A 264 -6.96 -6.32 -15.04
CA ASN A 264 -8.09 -7.24 -15.21
C ASN A 264 -9.42 -6.54 -15.53
N GLN A 265 -9.39 -5.22 -15.76
CA GLN A 265 -10.53 -4.46 -16.29
C GLN A 265 -10.88 -4.84 -17.75
N PRO A 266 -12.15 -4.73 -18.19
CA PRO A 266 -12.52 -5.03 -19.57
C PRO A 266 -11.91 -4.00 -20.55
N ASP A 267 -11.65 -4.47 -21.76
CA ASP A 267 -11.30 -3.59 -22.88
C ASP A 267 -12.54 -3.36 -23.75
N GLN A 268 -12.78 -2.14 -24.21
CA GLN A 268 -13.83 -1.85 -25.18
C GLN A 268 -13.18 -1.60 -26.54
N PRO A 269 -12.87 -2.64 -27.34
CA PRO A 269 -12.17 -2.48 -28.60
C PRO A 269 -13.05 -1.96 -29.76
N ASN A 270 -14.37 -1.83 -29.57
CA ASN A 270 -15.34 -1.58 -30.64
C ASN A 270 -16.00 -0.19 -30.60
N ILE A 271 -16.47 0.28 -31.76
CA ILE A 271 -17.24 1.53 -32.00
C ILE A 271 -18.55 1.56 -31.17
N PRO A 272 -19.03 2.72 -30.68
CA PRO A 272 -18.64 4.09 -31.03
C PRO A 272 -17.55 4.74 -30.19
N CYS A 273 -17.03 4.06 -29.17
CA CYS A 273 -15.93 4.59 -28.35
C CYS A 273 -14.96 3.47 -28.00
N PRO A 274 -13.97 3.17 -28.87
CA PRO A 274 -12.92 2.24 -28.49
C PRO A 274 -12.11 2.87 -27.35
N CYS A 275 -12.27 2.36 -26.14
CA CYS A 275 -11.59 2.85 -24.95
C CYS A 275 -11.09 1.68 -24.11
N THR A 276 -9.88 1.82 -23.58
CA THR A 276 -9.39 0.87 -22.59
C THR A 276 -9.67 1.41 -21.20
N THR A 277 -10.12 0.53 -20.32
CA THR A 277 -10.20 0.81 -18.88
C THR A 277 -9.05 0.14 -18.11
N LYS A 278 -8.13 -0.51 -18.84
CA LYS A 278 -6.89 -1.06 -18.31
C LYS A 278 -5.90 0.07 -18.06
N ILE A 279 -5.73 0.44 -16.79
CA ILE A 279 -4.94 1.61 -16.37
C ILE A 279 -3.78 1.18 -15.46
N LEU A 280 -3.95 0.13 -14.64
CA LEU A 280 -2.97 -0.25 -13.62
C LEU A 280 -2.57 -1.72 -13.77
N PRO A 281 -1.29 -2.03 -14.08
CA PRO A 281 -0.77 -3.39 -13.95
C PRO A 281 -0.98 -3.92 -12.53
N LEU A 282 -1.24 -5.22 -12.41
CA LEU A 282 -1.50 -5.87 -11.14
C LEU A 282 -0.30 -6.73 -10.74
N VAL A 283 0.06 -6.74 -9.46
CA VAL A 283 1.12 -7.63 -8.95
C VAL A 283 0.67 -9.07 -9.15
N GLN A 284 1.42 -9.83 -9.94
CA GLN A 284 1.13 -11.23 -10.25
C GLN A 284 1.86 -12.17 -9.29
N THR A 285 3.13 -11.91 -8.99
CA THR A 285 3.88 -12.73 -8.02
C THR A 285 4.58 -11.86 -7.00
N CYS A 286 4.76 -12.42 -5.81
CA CYS A 286 5.62 -11.83 -4.78
C CYS A 286 6.56 -12.89 -4.25
N GLN A 287 7.82 -12.53 -4.07
CA GLN A 287 8.80 -13.25 -3.26
C GLN A 287 9.41 -12.22 -2.32
N ASP A 288 8.95 -12.18 -1.07
CA ASP A 288 9.40 -11.16 -0.12
C ASP A 288 9.83 -11.78 1.20
N VAL A 289 11.13 -11.69 1.49
CA VAL A 289 11.75 -12.21 2.71
C VAL A 289 11.26 -11.53 3.99
N ARG A 290 10.79 -10.27 3.90
CA ARG A 290 10.30 -9.47 5.03
C ARG A 290 8.78 -9.57 5.21
N TYR A 291 8.06 -10.27 4.33
CA TYR A 291 6.66 -10.60 4.57
C TYR A 291 6.52 -11.62 5.72
N LYS A 292 5.77 -11.23 6.75
CA LYS A 292 5.55 -12.03 7.97
C LYS A 292 4.39 -13.02 7.86
N GLY A 293 3.57 -12.90 6.81
CA GLY A 293 2.48 -13.84 6.55
C GLY A 293 2.97 -15.22 6.11
N PRO A 294 2.07 -16.20 6.01
CA PRO A 294 2.45 -17.60 5.81
C PRO A 294 3.11 -17.88 4.45
N MET A 295 2.78 -17.12 3.40
CA MET A 295 3.35 -17.30 2.06
C MET A 295 4.20 -16.11 1.63
N ARG A 296 5.51 -16.20 1.88
CA ARG A 296 6.51 -15.26 1.36
C ARG A 296 6.61 -15.26 -0.16
N GLN A 297 6.40 -16.44 -0.76
CA GLN A 297 6.26 -16.65 -2.20
C GLN A 297 4.78 -16.91 -2.54
N ILE A 298 4.21 -16.13 -3.44
CA ILE A 298 2.81 -16.31 -3.90
C ILE A 298 2.67 -15.93 -5.37
N CYS A 299 1.66 -16.49 -6.03
CA CYS A 299 1.15 -16.05 -7.31
C CYS A 299 -0.35 -15.74 -7.15
N TYR A 300 -0.80 -14.62 -7.70
CA TYR A 300 -2.20 -14.21 -7.75
C TYR A 300 -2.77 -14.51 -9.13
N GLU A 301 -3.98 -15.04 -9.13
CA GLU A 301 -4.81 -15.18 -10.32
C GLU A 301 -5.95 -14.18 -10.20
N TYR A 302 -6.02 -13.24 -11.16
CA TYR A 302 -7.08 -12.25 -11.22
C TYR A 302 -8.14 -12.71 -12.20
N GLN A 303 -9.39 -12.69 -11.76
CA GLN A 303 -10.52 -12.87 -12.66
C GLN A 303 -10.74 -11.57 -13.44
N ASP A 304 -10.86 -11.67 -14.76
CA ASP A 304 -11.26 -10.54 -15.59
C ASP A 304 -12.65 -10.04 -15.17
N GLN A 305 -12.81 -8.72 -15.09
CA GLN A 305 -14.11 -8.11 -14.92
C GLN A 305 -14.90 -8.27 -16.22
N VAL A 306 -16.08 -8.93 -16.11
CA VAL A 306 -16.99 -9.20 -17.23
C VAL A 306 -17.89 -8.00 -17.49
#